data_AF-A0AAD7EDT6-F1
#
_entry.id   AF-A0AAD7EDT6-F1
#
_cell.length_a   1.000
_cell.length_b   1.000
_cell.length_c   1.000
_cell.angle_alpha   90.00
_cell.angle_beta   90.00
_cell.angle_gamma   90.00
#
_symmetry.space_group_name_H-M   'P 1'
#
loop_
_entity.id
_entity.type
_entity.pdbx_description
1 polymer ?
#
loop_
_entity_poly.entity_id
_entity_poly.type
_entity_poly.pdbx_seq_one_letter_code
_entity_poly.pdbx_strand_id
1 'polypeptide(L)'
;MLIWVKSALSPLEIRERLLNPDGAFQKDLVAYLESCHVGEFLTGTMAEVKAKVPYRPTVRKGLHEVMDCEEYKPDPVRYCDPTQTMPEAPPPLCGCGEELCETCIESDAWWRNLAEVTDDLILRSNVHTCCLRKDGTCSARFPRDVFVKTEVAPDDGYINMKKLEPMLNTVTPDLTYLLRCNTDVTSLLSGTSIKAVVAYVSDYITKSSLKIYHM
;
A
#
# COMPACT_ATOMS: atom_id res chain seq x y z
N MET A 1 -10.84 7.89 9.18
CA MET A 1 -11.45 9.01 8.44
C MET A 1 -12.55 8.45 7.55
N LEU A 2 -13.77 8.97 7.61
CA LEU A 2 -14.86 8.59 6.70
C LEU A 2 -15.08 9.75 5.74
N ILE A 3 -14.97 9.50 4.44
CA ILE A 3 -15.19 10.51 3.40
C ILE A 3 -16.50 10.19 2.68
N TRP A 4 -17.40 11.16 2.59
CA TRP A 4 -18.60 11.08 1.78
C TRP A 4 -18.39 11.83 0.47
N VAL A 5 -18.50 11.14 -0.65
CA VAL A 5 -18.37 11.77 -1.98
C VAL A 5 -19.74 12.25 -2.43
N LYS A 6 -19.89 13.58 -2.59
CA LYS A 6 -21.11 14.17 -3.14
C LYS A 6 -21.34 13.64 -4.55
N SER A 7 -22.58 13.28 -4.85
CA SER A 7 -22.98 12.69 -6.15
C SER A 7 -22.38 11.30 -6.41
N ALA A 8 -22.02 10.56 -5.36
CA ALA A 8 -21.66 9.15 -5.51
C ALA A 8 -22.82 8.35 -6.13
N LEU A 9 -22.49 7.54 -7.13
CA LEU A 9 -23.40 6.57 -7.71
C LEU A 9 -23.82 5.54 -6.65
N SER A 10 -25.04 5.04 -6.75
CA SER A 10 -25.47 3.90 -5.95
C SER A 10 -24.66 2.64 -6.32
N PRO A 11 -24.53 1.67 -5.40
CA PRO A 11 -23.85 0.41 -5.70
C PRO A 11 -24.40 -0.34 -6.94
N LEU A 12 -25.71 -0.22 -7.19
CA LEU A 12 -26.35 -0.82 -8.36
C LEU A 12 -25.90 -0.12 -9.65
N GLU A 13 -25.92 1.21 -9.69
CA GLU A 13 -25.46 1.98 -10.85
C GLU A 13 -23.99 1.75 -11.15
N ILE A 14 -23.14 1.64 -10.12
CA ILE A 14 -21.72 1.29 -10.29
C ILE A 14 -21.60 -0.10 -10.93
N ARG A 15 -22.33 -1.09 -10.41
CA ARG A 15 -22.31 -2.46 -10.94
C ARG A 15 -22.77 -2.52 -12.40
N GLU A 16 -23.88 -1.89 -12.73
CA GLU A 16 -24.41 -1.87 -14.11
C GLU A 16 -23.43 -1.21 -15.08
N ARG A 17 -22.77 -0.13 -14.68
CA ARG A 17 -21.75 0.55 -15.50
C ARG A 17 -20.45 -0.24 -15.59
N LEU A 18 -20.07 -0.97 -14.53
CA LEU A 18 -18.93 -1.87 -14.53
C LEU A 18 -19.15 -3.07 -15.45
N LEU A 19 -20.36 -3.62 -15.51
CA LEU A 19 -20.68 -4.77 -16.37
C LEU A 19 -20.79 -4.43 -17.86
N ASN A 20 -20.64 -3.16 -18.24
CA ASN A 20 -20.51 -2.73 -19.64
C ASN A 20 -19.01 -2.72 -20.04
N PRO A 21 -18.50 -3.74 -20.76
CA PRO A 21 -17.05 -3.93 -20.98
C PRO A 21 -16.38 -2.79 -21.74
N ASP A 22 -17.12 -2.13 -22.62
CA ASP A 22 -16.63 -1.02 -23.44
C ASP A 22 -16.99 0.36 -22.88
N GLY A 23 -17.61 0.40 -21.70
CA GLY A 23 -18.02 1.64 -21.04
C GLY A 23 -16.83 2.50 -20.63
N ALA A 24 -16.88 3.80 -20.96
CA ALA A 24 -15.90 4.79 -20.48
C ALA A 24 -15.76 4.75 -18.95
N PHE A 25 -16.88 4.59 -18.23
CA PHE A 25 -16.90 4.49 -16.78
C PHE A 25 -16.00 3.37 -16.23
N GLN A 26 -16.03 2.16 -16.81
CA GLN A 26 -15.21 1.06 -16.33
C GLN A 26 -13.72 1.39 -16.48
N LYS A 27 -13.34 1.91 -17.65
CA LYS A 27 -11.95 2.29 -17.96
C LYS A 27 -11.46 3.41 -17.05
N ASP A 28 -12.27 4.45 -16.87
CA ASP A 28 -11.95 5.60 -16.02
C ASP A 28 -11.84 5.20 -14.54
N LEU A 29 -12.73 4.31 -14.06
CA LEU A 29 -12.69 3.81 -12.69
C LEU A 29 -11.47 2.93 -12.45
N VAL A 30 -11.14 2.03 -13.38
CA VAL A 30 -9.92 1.21 -13.30
C VAL A 30 -8.68 2.10 -13.29
N ALA A 31 -8.59 3.07 -14.20
CA ALA A 31 -7.47 4.02 -14.25
C ALA A 31 -7.34 4.82 -12.95
N TYR A 32 -8.46 5.28 -12.38
CA TYR A 32 -8.47 5.95 -11.08
C TYR A 32 -7.96 5.04 -9.96
N LEU A 33 -8.46 3.80 -9.86
CA LEU A 33 -8.04 2.87 -8.82
C LEU A 33 -6.56 2.49 -8.94
N GLU A 34 -6.06 2.26 -10.16
CA GLU A 34 -4.63 2.02 -10.41
C GLU A 34 -3.76 3.23 -10.09
N SER A 35 -4.28 4.45 -10.24
CA SER A 35 -3.57 5.67 -9.79
C SER A 35 -3.52 5.81 -8.27
N CYS A 36 -4.46 5.19 -7.54
CA CYS A 36 -4.58 5.33 -6.09
C CYS A 36 -3.87 4.23 -5.31
N HIS A 37 -3.74 3.02 -5.84
CA HIS A 37 -3.11 1.92 -5.11
C HIS A 37 -2.49 0.87 -6.00
N VAL A 38 -1.36 0.32 -5.55
CA VAL A 38 -0.52 -0.63 -6.27
C VAL A 38 -0.22 -1.87 -5.42
N GLY A 39 -0.06 -3.00 -6.10
CA GLY A 39 0.35 -4.29 -5.51
C GLY A 39 1.75 -4.73 -5.95
N GLU A 40 2.63 -3.77 -6.25
CA GLU A 40 3.97 -3.92 -6.80
C GLU A 40 4.88 -2.76 -6.31
N PHE A 41 6.17 -2.86 -6.60
CA PHE A 41 7.14 -1.76 -6.37
C PHE A 41 7.10 -0.77 -7.54
N LEU A 42 7.44 0.50 -7.27
CA LEU A 42 7.31 1.63 -8.19
C LEU A 42 8.49 1.75 -9.15
N THR A 43 9.69 1.40 -8.70
CA THR A 43 10.96 1.68 -9.42
C THR A 43 11.64 0.43 -9.96
N GLY A 44 10.98 -0.74 -9.90
CA GLY A 44 11.49 -2.00 -10.42
C GLY A 44 10.88 -3.22 -9.74
N THR A 45 11.50 -4.37 -9.92
CA THR A 45 11.15 -5.63 -9.24
C THR A 45 11.61 -5.62 -7.78
N MET A 46 11.01 -6.46 -6.92
CA MET A 46 11.47 -6.63 -5.54
C MET A 46 12.97 -6.95 -5.44
N ALA A 47 13.52 -7.71 -6.39
CA ALA A 47 14.94 -8.08 -6.40
C ALA A 47 15.83 -6.85 -6.65
N GLU A 48 15.46 -5.99 -7.60
CA GLU A 48 16.18 -4.75 -7.90
C GLU A 48 16.10 -3.76 -6.74
N VAL A 49 14.93 -3.62 -6.12
CA VAL A 49 14.77 -2.76 -4.93
C VAL A 49 15.62 -3.28 -3.77
N LYS A 50 15.62 -4.58 -3.50
CA LYS A 50 16.48 -5.19 -2.46
C LYS A 50 17.97 -4.99 -2.71
N ALA A 51 18.39 -4.90 -3.97
CA ALA A 51 19.79 -4.65 -4.32
C ALA A 51 20.20 -3.19 -4.07
N LYS A 52 19.26 -2.24 -4.19
CA LYS A 52 19.49 -0.80 -3.95
C LYS A 52 19.40 -0.43 -2.48
N VAL A 53 18.43 -1.00 -1.77
CA VAL A 53 18.18 -0.65 -0.37
C VAL A 53 19.18 -1.37 0.53
N PRO A 54 19.85 -0.67 1.47
CA PRO A 54 20.64 -1.29 2.52
C PRO A 54 19.72 -1.98 3.54
N TYR A 55 19.12 -3.10 3.13
CA TYR A 55 18.14 -3.85 3.89
C TYR A 55 18.56 -5.32 3.98
N ARG A 56 18.73 -5.81 5.20
CA ARG A 56 18.67 -7.24 5.51
C ARG A 56 17.38 -7.50 6.30
N PRO A 57 16.50 -8.40 5.85
CA PRO A 57 15.27 -8.70 6.57
C PRO A 57 15.58 -9.30 7.94
N THR A 58 15.05 -8.67 9.00
CA THR A 58 15.05 -9.25 10.33
C THR A 58 14.25 -10.55 10.32
N VAL A 59 14.89 -11.65 10.69
CA VAL A 59 14.22 -12.94 10.83
C VAL A 59 13.43 -12.89 12.14
N ARG A 60 12.11 -12.71 12.06
CA ARG A 60 11.24 -12.81 13.24
C ARG A 60 10.98 -14.28 13.57
N LYS A 61 11.33 -14.70 14.78
CA LYS A 61 11.03 -16.04 15.31
C LYS A 61 9.92 -15.96 16.37
N GLY A 62 8.72 -15.54 15.96
CA GLY A 62 7.55 -15.45 16.86
C GLY A 62 7.19 -14.01 17.27
N LEU A 63 6.21 -13.87 18.15
CA LEU A 63 5.53 -12.59 18.44
C LEU A 63 6.45 -11.56 19.14
N HIS A 64 7.54 -12.00 19.79
CA HIS A 64 8.47 -11.15 20.55
C HIS A 64 9.96 -11.46 20.30
N GLU A 65 10.29 -12.35 19.37
CA GLU A 65 11.67 -12.74 19.08
C GLU A 65 12.08 -12.16 17.73
N VAL A 66 12.84 -11.07 17.76
CA VAL A 66 13.59 -10.58 16.61
C VAL A 66 14.95 -11.27 16.68
N MET A 67 15.28 -12.14 15.72
CA MET A 67 16.68 -12.53 15.56
C MET A 67 17.39 -11.38 14.87
N ASP A 68 18.42 -10.84 15.53
CA ASP A 68 19.43 -10.01 14.89
C ASP A 68 20.16 -10.87 13.86
N CYS A 69 19.69 -10.85 12.61
CA CYS A 69 20.58 -11.12 11.50
C CYS A 69 21.64 -10.01 11.51
N GLU A 70 22.93 -10.39 11.60
CA GLU A 70 24.08 -9.48 11.73
C GLU A 70 23.77 -8.09 11.17
N GLU A 71 23.56 -7.12 12.08
CA GLU A 71 23.11 -5.77 11.74
C GLU A 71 24.05 -5.21 10.67
N TYR A 72 23.60 -5.23 9.42
CA TYR A 72 24.18 -4.35 8.43
C TYR A 72 23.79 -2.94 8.85
N LYS A 73 24.71 -2.25 9.52
CA LYS A 73 24.58 -0.83 9.83
C LYS A 73 25.07 -0.07 8.61
N PRO A 74 24.18 0.38 7.71
CA PRO A 74 24.62 1.32 6.70
C PRO A 74 25.29 2.51 7.38
N ASP A 75 26.32 3.07 6.74
CA ASP A 75 26.93 4.31 7.19
C ASP A 75 25.82 5.37 7.35
N PRO A 76 25.53 5.85 8.57
CA PRO A 76 24.43 6.78 8.82
C PRO A 76 24.65 8.13 8.15
N VAL A 77 25.88 8.44 7.74
CA VAL A 77 26.18 9.63 6.93
C VAL A 77 25.69 9.46 5.49
N ARG A 78 25.61 8.21 4.99
CA ARG A 78 25.25 7.89 3.60
C ARG A 78 23.82 7.42 3.43
N TYR A 79 23.17 6.99 4.50
CA TYR A 79 21.80 6.46 4.46
C TYR A 79 21.08 6.65 5.79
N CYS A 80 19.83 7.11 5.70
CA CYS A 80 18.90 7.18 6.82
C CYS A 80 17.68 6.30 6.51
N ASP A 81 17.29 5.44 7.47
CA ASP A 81 16.08 4.62 7.31
C ASP A 81 14.84 5.53 7.21
N PRO A 82 14.09 5.47 6.10
CA PRO A 82 12.94 6.35 5.89
C PRO A 82 11.80 6.13 6.88
N THR A 83 11.77 5.00 7.60
CA THR A 83 10.81 4.75 8.69
C THR A 83 11.11 5.57 9.96
N GLN A 84 12.30 6.18 10.02
CA GLN A 84 12.79 6.96 11.17
C GLN A 84 12.99 8.45 10.84
N THR A 85 12.58 8.88 9.64
CA THR A 85 12.68 10.26 9.20
C THR A 85 11.33 10.81 8.77
N MET A 86 11.19 12.14 8.80
CA MET A 86 10.01 12.81 8.26
C MET A 86 10.04 12.81 6.72
N PRO A 87 8.88 12.82 6.05
CA PRO A 87 8.82 13.03 4.61
C PRO A 87 9.28 14.42 4.21
N GLU A 88 9.94 14.50 3.05
CA GLU A 88 10.34 15.76 2.43
C GLU A 88 9.13 16.38 1.72
N ALA A 89 8.90 17.67 1.97
CA ALA A 89 7.85 18.40 1.29
C ALA A 89 8.18 18.59 -0.20
N PRO A 90 7.17 18.57 -1.10
CA PRO A 90 7.41 18.84 -2.51
C PRO A 90 7.91 20.28 -2.72
N PRO A 91 8.69 20.53 -3.79
CA PRO A 91 9.04 21.89 -4.18
C PRO A 91 7.79 22.69 -4.60
N PRO A 92 7.89 24.02 -4.70
CA PRO A 92 6.80 24.86 -5.17
C PRO A 92 6.29 24.44 -6.55
N LEU A 93 4.98 24.58 -6.79
CA LEU A 93 4.37 24.26 -8.08
C LEU A 93 4.87 25.22 -9.18
N CYS A 94 5.40 24.69 -10.29
CA CYS A 94 5.54 25.48 -11.53
C CYS A 94 4.28 25.33 -12.40
N GLY A 95 3.76 26.45 -12.91
CA GLY A 95 2.67 26.45 -13.90
C GLY A 95 3.14 26.40 -15.35
N CYS A 96 4.44 26.20 -15.59
CA CYS A 96 5.10 26.43 -16.87
C CYS A 96 5.18 25.19 -17.78
N GLY A 97 5.42 23.99 -17.22
CA GLY A 97 5.55 22.75 -17.99
C GLY A 97 6.75 22.70 -18.93
N GLU A 98 7.80 23.49 -18.69
CA GLU A 98 9.00 23.57 -19.56
C GLU A 98 10.12 22.63 -19.08
N GLU A 99 10.75 21.89 -20.01
CA GLU A 99 11.79 20.87 -19.70
C GLU A 99 13.06 21.44 -19.04
N LEU A 100 13.41 22.70 -19.32
CA LEU A 100 14.61 23.36 -18.80
C LEU A 100 14.33 24.30 -17.62
N CYS A 101 13.10 24.32 -17.12
CA CYS A 101 12.76 25.09 -15.93
C CYS A 101 13.32 24.41 -14.68
N GLU A 102 14.11 25.15 -13.88
CA GLU A 102 14.71 24.66 -12.64
C GLU A 102 13.66 24.09 -11.67
N THR A 103 12.53 24.77 -11.48
CA THR A 103 11.44 24.30 -10.62
C THR A 103 10.77 23.03 -11.15
N CYS A 104 10.64 22.86 -12.46
CA CYS A 104 10.14 21.61 -13.06
C CYS A 104 11.12 20.46 -12.84
N ILE A 105 12.42 20.71 -13.04
CA ILE A 105 13.49 19.73 -12.80
C ILE A 105 13.51 19.29 -11.33
N GLU A 106 13.38 20.23 -10.39
CA GLU A 106 13.27 19.94 -8.96
C GLU A 106 12.03 19.11 -8.65
N SER A 107 10.88 19.45 -9.25
CA SER A 107 9.64 18.69 -9.07
C SER A 107 9.77 17.25 -9.59
N ASP A 108 10.34 17.05 -10.77
CA ASP A 108 10.58 15.73 -11.34
C ASP A 108 11.61 14.91 -10.54
N ALA A 109 12.63 15.59 -9.99
CA ALA A 109 13.57 14.96 -9.06
C ALA A 109 12.87 14.53 -7.76
N TRP A 110 11.99 15.36 -7.22
CA TRP A 110 11.22 15.04 -6.02
C TRP A 110 10.27 13.86 -6.24
N TRP A 111 9.56 13.79 -7.37
CA TRP A 111 8.68 12.65 -7.68
C TRP A 111 9.45 11.34 -7.82
N ARG A 112 10.64 11.36 -8.43
CA ARG A 112 11.53 10.19 -8.49
C ARG A 112 12.01 9.77 -7.11
N ASN A 113 12.44 10.72 -6.28
CA ASN A 113 12.84 10.45 -4.90
C ASN A 113 11.68 9.89 -4.06
N LEU A 114 10.47 10.41 -4.23
CA LEU A 114 9.26 9.87 -3.59
C LEU A 114 9.08 8.40 -3.93
N ALA A 115 9.20 8.02 -5.22
CA ALA A 115 9.05 6.64 -5.65
C ALA A 115 10.13 5.72 -5.03
N GLU A 116 11.40 6.13 -5.04
CA GLU A 116 12.51 5.36 -4.47
C GLU A 116 12.38 5.18 -2.95
N VAL A 117 12.06 6.26 -2.23
CA VAL A 117 11.83 6.23 -0.79
C VAL A 117 10.60 5.39 -0.43
N THR A 118 9.56 5.44 -1.25
CA THR A 118 8.36 4.61 -1.06
C THR A 118 8.68 3.13 -1.22
N ASP A 119 9.49 2.75 -2.22
CA ASP A 119 9.91 1.36 -2.39
C ASP A 119 10.71 0.83 -1.19
N ASP A 120 11.58 1.66 -0.60
CA ASP A 120 12.28 1.33 0.64
C ASP A 120 11.31 1.09 1.81
N LEU A 121 10.34 1.99 2.00
CA LEU A 121 9.28 1.86 3.01
C LEU A 121 8.41 0.61 2.78
N ILE A 122 8.07 0.33 1.53
CA ILE A 122 7.34 -0.87 1.11
C ILE A 122 8.12 -2.11 1.52
N LEU A 123 9.41 -2.17 1.19
CA LEU A 123 10.28 -3.31 1.50
C LEU A 123 10.39 -3.55 3.01
N ARG A 124 10.53 -2.48 3.79
CA ARG A 124 10.69 -2.55 5.26
C ARG A 124 9.41 -2.92 6.00
N SER A 125 8.30 -2.30 5.59
CA SER A 125 7.08 -2.27 6.41
C SER A 125 5.88 -2.98 5.78
N ASN A 126 5.88 -3.26 4.48
CA ASN A 126 4.71 -3.78 3.76
C ASN A 126 4.92 -5.16 3.13
N VAL A 127 6.17 -5.64 3.04
CA VAL A 127 6.47 -7.02 2.66
C VAL A 127 6.33 -7.94 3.86
N HIS A 128 5.47 -8.95 3.74
CA HIS A 128 5.21 -9.90 4.80
C HIS A 128 6.37 -10.90 4.95
N THR A 129 7.00 -10.92 6.12
CA THR A 129 8.00 -11.91 6.53
C THR A 129 7.34 -12.94 7.47
N CYS A 130 6.85 -14.03 6.86
CA CYS A 130 6.34 -15.30 7.42
C CYS A 130 5.90 -15.32 8.91
N CYS A 131 4.60 -15.57 9.13
CA CYS A 131 4.03 -16.02 10.41
C CYS A 131 3.19 -17.30 10.24
N LEU A 132 3.81 -18.38 9.74
CA LEU A 132 3.10 -19.64 9.51
C LEU A 132 2.60 -20.26 10.83
N ARG A 133 1.35 -20.69 10.83
CA ARG A 133 0.80 -21.58 11.85
C ARG A 133 1.38 -22.99 11.68
N LYS A 134 1.14 -23.86 12.67
CA LYS A 134 1.57 -25.27 12.63
C LYS A 134 1.04 -26.04 11.41
N ASP A 135 -0.09 -25.62 10.86
CA ASP A 135 -0.71 -26.20 9.67
C ASP A 135 -0.17 -25.64 8.35
N GLY A 136 0.83 -24.76 8.39
CA GLY A 136 1.41 -24.11 7.22
C GLY A 136 0.59 -22.95 6.66
N THR A 137 -0.50 -22.53 7.33
CA THR A 137 -1.30 -21.37 6.91
C THR A 137 -0.80 -20.08 7.54
N CYS A 138 -0.81 -18.98 6.79
CA CYS A 138 -0.50 -17.66 7.33
C CYS A 138 -1.76 -17.02 7.94
N SER A 139 -1.70 -16.59 9.20
CA SER A 139 -2.82 -15.85 9.84
C SER A 139 -3.21 -14.57 9.10
N ALA A 140 -2.24 -13.94 8.42
CA ALA A 140 -2.45 -12.76 7.60
C ALA A 140 -2.83 -13.08 6.14
N ARG A 141 -3.10 -14.36 5.82
CA ARG A 141 -3.56 -14.83 4.50
C ARG A 141 -2.60 -14.53 3.34
N PHE A 142 -1.31 -14.69 3.61
CA PHE A 142 -0.26 -14.71 2.58
C PHE A 142 0.07 -16.14 2.14
N PRO A 143 0.48 -16.36 0.86
CA PRO A 143 0.56 -15.36 -0.22
C PRO A 143 -0.83 -14.89 -0.69
N ARG A 144 -0.91 -13.65 -1.17
CA ARG A 144 -2.11 -13.12 -1.83
C ARG A 144 -2.13 -13.52 -3.31
N ASP A 145 -3.31 -13.53 -3.91
CA ASP A 145 -3.48 -13.77 -5.34
C ASP A 145 -2.77 -12.69 -6.17
N VAL A 146 -2.28 -13.08 -7.35
CA VAL A 146 -1.51 -12.25 -8.28
C VAL A 146 -2.32 -12.08 -9.56
N PHE A 147 -2.39 -10.84 -10.03
CA PHE A 147 -3.09 -10.47 -11.25
C PHE A 147 -2.17 -9.57 -12.09
N VAL A 148 -1.83 -10.00 -13.30
CA VAL A 148 -0.89 -9.27 -14.17
C VAL A 148 -1.44 -7.91 -14.62
N LYS A 149 -2.76 -7.79 -14.69
CA LYS A 149 -3.52 -6.58 -15.01
C LYS A 149 -4.77 -6.51 -14.15
N THR A 150 -5.35 -5.32 -14.04
CA THR A 150 -6.66 -5.17 -13.39
C THR A 150 -7.76 -5.77 -14.28
N GLU A 151 -8.63 -6.58 -13.68
CA GLU A 151 -9.72 -7.27 -14.38
C GLU A 151 -11.05 -7.07 -13.65
N VAL A 152 -12.11 -6.84 -14.41
CA VAL A 152 -13.48 -6.78 -13.89
C VAL A 152 -14.17 -8.10 -14.19
N ALA A 153 -14.61 -8.80 -13.14
CA ALA A 153 -15.28 -10.08 -13.26
C ALA A 153 -16.64 -9.90 -14.00
N PRO A 154 -16.91 -10.70 -15.04
CA PRO A 154 -18.07 -10.49 -15.91
C PRO A 154 -19.42 -10.88 -15.28
N ASP A 155 -19.39 -11.65 -14.19
CA ASP A 155 -20.57 -12.18 -13.50
C ASP A 155 -21.11 -11.21 -12.43
N ASP A 156 -20.22 -10.61 -11.64
CA ASP A 156 -20.61 -9.77 -10.52
C ASP A 156 -20.02 -8.35 -10.54
N GLY A 157 -19.11 -8.06 -11.46
CA GLY A 157 -18.42 -6.77 -11.56
C GLY A 157 -17.31 -6.59 -10.52
N TYR A 158 -16.88 -7.67 -9.84
CA TYR A 158 -15.79 -7.60 -8.88
C TYR A 158 -14.48 -7.20 -9.56
N ILE A 159 -13.78 -6.21 -8.99
CA ILE A 159 -12.54 -5.69 -9.55
C ILE A 159 -11.36 -6.38 -8.89
N ASN A 160 -10.68 -7.25 -9.63
CA ASN A 160 -9.40 -7.82 -9.25
C ASN A 160 -8.29 -6.85 -9.67
N MET A 161 -7.73 -6.13 -8.71
CA MET A 161 -6.67 -5.16 -8.99
C MET A 161 -5.37 -5.83 -9.42
N LYS A 162 -4.65 -5.19 -10.33
CA LYS A 162 -3.28 -5.56 -10.68
C LYS A 162 -2.44 -5.74 -9.41
N LYS A 163 -1.77 -6.88 -9.32
CA LYS A 163 -0.91 -7.25 -8.21
C LYS A 163 0.17 -8.19 -8.69
N LEU A 164 1.42 -7.76 -8.59
CA LEU A 164 2.57 -8.55 -9.05
C LEU A 164 3.33 -9.21 -7.90
N GLU A 165 3.21 -8.67 -6.69
CA GLU A 165 3.95 -9.15 -5.52
C GLU A 165 3.03 -9.87 -4.52
N PRO A 166 3.06 -11.22 -4.43
CA PRO A 166 2.13 -11.99 -3.60
C PRO A 166 2.34 -11.78 -2.09
N MET A 167 3.57 -11.44 -1.68
CA MET A 167 3.96 -11.24 -0.29
C MET A 167 3.88 -9.78 0.17
N LEU A 168 3.37 -8.90 -0.69
CA LEU A 168 3.27 -7.47 -0.44
C LEU A 168 1.81 -7.09 -0.11
N ASN A 169 1.58 -6.16 0.82
CA ASN A 169 0.28 -5.50 0.95
C ASN A 169 -0.06 -4.68 -0.30
N THR A 170 -1.33 -4.46 -0.60
CA THR A 170 -1.69 -3.44 -1.59
C THR A 170 -1.58 -2.08 -0.90
N VAL A 171 -0.87 -1.12 -1.49
CA VAL A 171 -0.55 0.15 -0.82
C VAL A 171 -0.98 1.33 -1.68
N THR A 172 -1.27 2.47 -1.04
CA THR A 172 -1.33 3.76 -1.72
C THR A 172 0.03 4.43 -1.57
N PRO A 173 0.83 4.58 -2.65
CA PRO A 173 2.19 5.11 -2.58
C PRO A 173 2.32 6.39 -1.77
N ASP A 174 1.45 7.36 -2.03
CA ASP A 174 1.48 8.65 -1.34
C ASP A 174 1.21 8.53 0.16
N LEU A 175 0.26 7.67 0.55
CA LEU A 175 -0.02 7.42 1.96
C LEU A 175 1.12 6.67 2.63
N THR A 176 1.74 5.71 1.96
CA THR A 176 2.92 5.01 2.48
C THR A 176 4.09 5.97 2.66
N TYR A 177 4.34 6.86 1.69
CA TYR A 177 5.35 7.91 1.78
C TYR A 177 5.08 8.88 2.93
N LEU A 178 3.84 9.32 3.12
CA LEU A 178 3.49 10.28 4.17
C LEU A 178 3.49 9.67 5.56
N LEU A 179 2.95 8.46 5.71
CA LEU A 179 2.78 7.80 7.01
C LEU A 179 4.01 7.01 7.45
N ARG A 180 4.93 6.69 6.53
CA ARG A 180 6.20 5.99 6.78
C ARG A 180 6.05 4.63 7.51
N CYS A 181 4.89 3.99 7.39
CA CYS A 181 4.54 2.79 8.16
C CYS A 181 3.82 1.71 7.31
N ASN A 182 3.41 0.62 7.97
CA ASN A 182 2.60 -0.42 7.31
C ASN A 182 1.22 0.14 6.93
N THR A 183 0.87 -0.01 5.66
CA THR A 183 -0.43 0.35 5.09
C THR A 183 -0.98 -0.84 4.32
N ASP A 184 -2.29 -0.98 4.27
CA ASP A 184 -2.95 -2.01 3.46
C ASP A 184 -4.28 -1.48 2.93
N VAL A 185 -4.45 -1.54 1.63
CA VAL A 185 -5.62 -1.06 0.90
C VAL A 185 -6.38 -2.27 0.38
N THR A 186 -7.67 -2.34 0.67
CA THR A 186 -8.53 -3.43 0.21
C THR A 186 -9.81 -2.85 -0.38
N SER A 187 -10.14 -3.27 -1.61
CA SER A 187 -11.39 -2.91 -2.25
C SER A 187 -12.54 -3.75 -1.67
N LEU A 188 -13.52 -3.10 -1.04
CA LEU A 188 -14.69 -3.74 -0.45
C LEU A 188 -15.92 -3.45 -1.31
N LEU A 189 -16.11 -4.27 -2.34
CA LEU A 189 -17.19 -4.09 -3.34
C LEU A 189 -18.54 -4.69 -2.94
N SER A 190 -18.70 -5.10 -1.68
CA SER A 190 -19.94 -5.69 -1.15
C SER A 190 -20.38 -4.98 0.12
N GLY A 191 -21.68 -4.64 0.19
CA GLY A 191 -22.29 -4.05 1.38
C GLY A 191 -22.16 -4.95 2.61
N THR A 192 -22.11 -6.28 2.44
CA THR A 192 -21.86 -7.22 3.54
C THR A 192 -20.44 -7.08 4.08
N SER A 193 -19.44 -7.00 3.20
CA SER A 193 -18.03 -6.81 3.59
C SER A 193 -17.81 -5.46 4.28
N ILE A 194 -18.44 -4.40 3.77
CA ILE A 194 -18.39 -3.06 4.40
C ILE A 194 -19.01 -3.11 5.80
N LYS A 195 -20.20 -3.69 5.95
CA LYS A 195 -20.86 -3.83 7.27
C LYS A 195 -19.99 -4.60 8.25
N ALA A 196 -19.37 -5.70 7.81
CA ALA A 196 -18.48 -6.51 8.64
C ALA A 196 -17.26 -5.71 9.10
N VAL A 197 -16.62 -4.94 8.21
CA VAL A 197 -15.47 -4.10 8.54
C VAL A 197 -15.85 -2.96 9.48
N VAL A 198 -16.97 -2.27 9.23
CA VAL A 198 -17.48 -1.20 10.11
C VAL A 198 -17.76 -1.75 11.51
N ALA A 199 -18.41 -2.91 11.61
CA ALA A 199 -18.66 -3.58 12.89
C ALA A 199 -17.35 -3.96 13.60
N TYR A 200 -16.39 -4.55 12.88
CA TYR A 200 -15.08 -4.93 13.41
C TYR A 200 -14.30 -3.73 13.94
N VAL A 201 -14.21 -2.64 13.17
CA VAL A 201 -13.52 -1.41 13.58
C VAL A 201 -14.21 -0.79 14.79
N SER A 202 -15.55 -0.81 14.82
CA SER A 202 -16.32 -0.28 15.95
C SER A 202 -16.07 -1.11 17.21
N ASP A 203 -16.09 -2.44 17.12
CA ASP A 203 -15.75 -3.34 18.24
C ASP A 203 -14.33 -3.11 18.73
N TYR A 204 -13.37 -2.98 17.81
CA TYR A 204 -11.97 -2.74 18.15
C TYR A 204 -11.76 -1.41 18.89
N ILE A 205 -12.39 -0.32 18.42
CA ILE A 205 -12.29 1.00 19.05
C ILE A 205 -13.04 1.04 20.39
N THR A 206 -14.18 0.36 20.50
CA THR A 206 -15.00 0.34 21.72
C THR A 206 -14.53 -0.68 22.75
N LYS A 207 -13.53 -1.49 22.41
CA LYS A 207 -12.92 -2.46 23.32
C LYS A 207 -12.44 -1.76 24.58
N SER A 208 -13.08 -2.07 25.71
CA SER A 208 -12.79 -1.44 26.99
C SER A 208 -11.29 -1.56 27.30
N SER A 209 -10.67 -0.45 27.72
CA SER A 209 -9.25 -0.43 28.11
C SER A 209 -8.94 -1.57 29.08
N LEU A 210 -7.80 -2.23 28.87
CA LEU A 210 -7.30 -3.30 29.74
C LEU A 210 -7.38 -2.86 31.21
N LYS A 211 -7.84 -3.78 32.08
CA LYS A 211 -7.85 -3.55 33.52
C LYS A 211 -6.41 -3.26 33.96
N ILE A 212 -6.14 -2.02 34.35
CA ILE A 212 -4.91 -1.67 35.04
C ILE A 212 -5.05 -2.30 36.42
N TYR A 213 -4.39 -3.45 36.63
CA TYR A 213 -4.24 -3.98 37.97
C TYR A 213 -3.35 -2.98 38.72
N HIS A 214 -3.94 -2.25 39.67
CA HIS A 214 -3.18 -1.43 40.59
C HIS A 214 -2.19 -2.34 41.34
N MET A 215 -0.89 -2.04 41.21
CA MET A 215 0.13 -2.56 42.13
C MET A 215 -0.01 -1.87 43.49
#